data_AF-A0A1B4ZBR1-F1
#
_entry.id   AF-A0A1B4ZBR1-F1
#
_cell.length_a   1.000
_cell.length_b   1.000
_cell.length_c   1.000
_cell.angle_alpha   90.00
_cell.angle_beta   90.00
_cell.angle_gamma   90.00
#
_symmetry.space_group_name_H-M   'P 1'
#
loop_
_entity.id
_entity.type
_entity.pdbx_description
1 polymer ?
#
loop_
_entity_poly.entity_id
_entity_poly.type
_entity_poly.pdbx_seq_one_letter_code
_entity_poly.pdbx_strand_id
1 'polypeptide(L)' 'TSVHWHGILLPYTMDGVPHMSFDGIRPGETFQYQFPVRQSGTFWYHS' A
#
# COMPACT_ATOMS: atom_id res chain seq x y z
N THR A 1 -8.16 2.78 8.29
CA THR A 1 -6.74 2.34 8.34
C THR A 1 -6.21 2.19 6.93
N SER A 2 -4.92 2.33 6.72
CA SER A 2 -4.25 2.07 5.44
C SER A 2 -2.85 1.54 5.71
N VAL A 3 -2.17 1.00 4.69
CA VAL A 3 -0.75 0.63 4.76
C VAL A 3 -0.04 1.21 3.55
N HIS A 4 0.89 2.14 3.79
CA HIS A 4 1.81 2.65 2.78
C HIS A 4 3.11 1.83 2.76
N TRP A 5 3.63 1.56 1.56
CA TRP A 5 4.84 0.77 1.33
C TRP A 5 6.01 1.69 0.99
N HIS A 6 6.60 2.25 2.04
CA HIS A 6 7.57 3.32 1.92
C HIS A 6 8.81 2.92 1.11
N GLY A 7 8.96 3.60 -0.03
CA GLY A 7 10.09 3.45 -0.93
C GLY A 7 9.96 2.30 -1.94
N ILE A 8 8.88 1.52 -1.95
CA ILE A 8 8.66 0.44 -2.92
C ILE A 8 8.02 0.97 -4.21
N LEU A 9 8.60 0.66 -5.38
CA LEU A 9 7.97 0.93 -6.67
C LEU A 9 6.84 -0.07 -6.94
N LEU A 10 5.60 0.42 -6.91
CA LEU A 10 4.38 -0.35 -7.13
C LEU A 10 3.33 0.46 -7.90
N PRO A 11 2.25 -0.14 -8.41
CA PRO A 11 1.12 0.60 -8.98
C PRO A 11 0.47 1.49 -7.91
N TYR A 12 0.12 2.73 -8.26
CA TYR A 12 -0.47 3.69 -7.30
C TYR A 12 -1.75 3.19 -6.59
N THR A 13 -2.45 2.21 -7.18
CA THR A 13 -3.60 1.54 -6.57
C THR A 13 -3.27 0.66 -5.37
N MET A 14 -1.99 0.35 -5.17
CA MET A 14 -1.47 -0.45 -4.07
C MET A 14 -0.64 0.36 -3.08
N ASP A 15 -0.56 1.69 -3.26
CA ASP A 15 0.32 2.55 -2.47
C ASP A 15 -0.23 2.89 -1.07
N GLY A 16 -1.51 2.60 -0.83
CA GLY A 16 -2.10 2.80 0.49
C GLY A 16 -2.38 4.26 0.85
N VAL A 17 -2.45 5.16 -0.12
CA VAL A 17 -2.85 6.58 0.08
C VAL A 17 -4.37 6.72 -0.07
N PRO A 18 -5.11 7.03 1.02
CA PRO A 18 -6.56 7.23 0.95
C PRO A 18 -6.93 8.40 0.02
N HIS A 19 -8.08 8.28 -0.65
CA HIS A 19 -8.64 9.25 -1.60
C HIS A 19 -7.82 9.50 -2.87
N MET A 20 -6.70 8.79 -3.07
CA MET A 20 -6.02 8.72 -4.36
C MET A 20 -6.47 7.51 -5.17
N SER A 21 -6.50 6.33 -4.56
CA SER A 21 -6.83 5.08 -5.25
C SER A 21 -7.85 4.19 -4.55
N PHE A 22 -8.18 4.47 -3.29
CA PHE A 22 -9.20 3.79 -2.49
C PHE A 22 -9.60 4.67 -1.29
N ASP A 23 -10.72 4.37 -0.63
CA ASP A 23 -11.27 5.18 0.48
C ASP A 23 -10.67 4.88 1.87
N GLY A 24 -9.63 4.05 1.94
CA GLY A 24 -9.15 3.49 3.21
C GLY A 24 -9.86 2.17 3.56
N ILE A 25 -9.23 1.38 4.45
CA ILE A 25 -9.77 0.14 4.99
C ILE A 25 -10.67 0.47 6.17
N ARG A 26 -11.97 0.16 6.07
CA ARG A 26 -12.94 0.41 7.15
C ARG A 26 -12.80 -0.65 8.26
N PRO A 27 -13.33 -0.39 9.47
CA PRO A 27 -13.34 -1.40 10.53
C PRO A 27 -14.01 -2.70 10.07
N GLY A 28 -13.33 -3.82 10.28
CA GLY A 28 -13.82 -5.15 9.89
C GLY A 28 -13.64 -5.51 8.40
N GLU A 29 -13.16 -4.59 7.57
CA GLU A 29 -12.87 -4.86 6.16
C GLU A 29 -11.42 -5.33 5.95
N THR A 30 -11.17 -5.93 4.78
CA THR A 30 -9.83 -6.35 4.36
C THR A 30 -9.51 -5.76 2.99
N PHE A 31 -8.28 -5.29 2.82
CA PHE A 31 -7.74 -4.91 1.51
C PHE A 31 -6.53 -5.79 1.19
N GLN A 32 -6.52 -6.39 0.00
CA GLN A 32 -5.43 -7.24 -0.45
C GLN A 32 -4.41 -6.44 -1.26
N TYR A 33 -3.25 -6.19 -0.66
CA TYR A 33 -2.10 -5.63 -1.36
C TYR A 33 -1.41 -6.70 -2.19
N GLN A 34 -1.29 -6.48 -3.50
CA GLN A 34 -0.59 -7.38 -4.41
C GLN A 34 0.13 -6.60 -5.52
N PHE A 35 1.46 -6.69 -5.55
CA PHE A 35 2.30 -6.03 -6.54
C PHE A 35 3.64 -6.77 -6.70
N PRO A 36 4.30 -6.68 -7.87
CA PRO A 36 5.61 -7.26 -8.05
C PRO A 36 6.68 -6.43 -7.34
N VAL A 37 7.61 -7.09 -6.63
CA VAL A 37 8.81 -6.44 -6.09
C VAL A 37 9.89 -6.43 -7.17
N ARG A 38 10.32 -5.24 -7.58
CA ARG A 38 11.25 -5.06 -8.73
C ARG A 38 12.56 -4.37 -8.38
N GLN A 39 12.81 -4.13 -7.10
CA GLN A 39 13.98 -3.44 -6.57
C GLN A 39 14.54 -4.17 -5.36
N SER A 40 15.84 -4.02 -5.13
CA SER A 40 16.55 -4.58 -3.97
C SER A 40 16.93 -3.46 -3.00
N GLY A 41 16.84 -3.73 -1.70
CA GLY A 41 17.18 -2.76 -0.65
C GLY A 41 16.35 -2.98 0.61
N THR A 42 16.52 -2.06 1.58
CA THR A 42 15.74 -2.04 2.81
C THR A 42 14.59 -1.05 2.67
N PHE A 43 13.38 -1.55 2.84
CA PHE A 43 12.14 -0.77 2.78
C PHE A 43 11.28 -1.11 4.00
N TRP A 44 10.16 -0.43 4.17
CA TRP A 44 9.29 -0.60 5.33
C TRP A 44 7.85 -0.23 4.98
N TYR A 45 6.94 -0.55 5.88
CA TYR A 45 5.52 -0.19 5.74
C TYR A 45 5.05 0.50 7.02
N HIS A 46 4.04 1.35 6.88
CA HIS A 46 3.40 2.03 8.01
C HIS A 46 1.95 2.40 7.67
N SER A 47 1.16 2.68 8.72
CA SER A 47 -0.19 3.22 8.55
C SER A 47 -0.17 4.72 8.23
#